data_AF-A0A7D9JPC4-F1
#
_entry.id   AF-A0A7D9JPC4-F1
#
_cell.length_a   1.000
_cell.length_b   1.000
_cell.length_c   1.000
_cell.angle_alpha   90.00
_cell.angle_beta   90.00
_cell.angle_gamma   90.00
#
_symmetry.space_group_name_H-M   'P 1'
#
loop_
_entity.id
_entity.type
_entity.pdbx_description
1 polymer ?
#
loop_
_entity_poly.entity_id
_entity_poly.type
_entity_poly.pdbx_seq_one_letter_code
_entity_poly.pdbx_strand_id
1 'polypeptide(L)'
;MENVEYTLEDFGTWKVVALKEFLSKRALKIEGNKATLVAHAFAAWEMQVPISNTSVQREAEINAAYQTLLTVDLGSSSVVLPDPLKEVSAWITENEGIKDWPPIYFNDICVFILSKHPGKDVGMRQRMLNEYKEGKAFRYFDNNWLKEVFFYPIKDTGYCFLKADCTPSMRLSHLPHQVWVCAHKTKGDIKSAYCTCTAGLGETCNHVAALLYRVEAAARLGVTNQPACTSLPCKWTPPSKKTNVNPKM
;
A
#
# COMPACT_ATOMS: atom_id res chain seq x y z
N MET A 1 28.82 28.85 3.43
CA MET A 1 28.29 29.04 4.79
C MET A 1 29.34 28.52 5.74
N GLU A 2 29.95 29.41 6.53
CA GLU A 2 31.03 29.09 7.45
C GLU A 2 30.58 28.00 8.44
N ASN A 3 31.40 26.95 8.58
CA ASN A 3 31.25 25.97 9.65
C ASN A 3 31.60 26.65 10.97
N VAL A 4 30.60 27.26 11.61
CA VAL A 4 30.74 27.73 12.98
C VAL A 4 30.85 26.50 13.88
N GLU A 5 32.07 26.23 14.33
CA GLU A 5 32.40 25.13 15.23
C GLU A 5 31.99 25.57 16.65
N TYR A 6 30.88 25.02 17.15
CA TYR A 6 30.43 25.30 18.51
C TYR A 6 31.13 24.34 19.48
N THR A 7 31.67 24.88 20.56
CA THR A 7 32.27 24.11 21.65
C THR A 7 31.25 23.86 22.77
N LEU A 8 31.55 22.92 23.67
CA LEU A 8 30.71 22.65 24.85
C LEU A 8 30.52 23.91 25.72
N GLU A 9 31.53 24.77 25.77
CA GLU A 9 31.52 26.02 26.54
C GLU A 9 30.57 27.05 25.93
N ASP A 10 30.45 27.11 24.60
CA ASP A 10 29.52 27.98 23.89
C ASP A 10 28.07 27.66 24.26
N PHE A 11 27.71 26.38 24.33
CA PHE A 11 26.39 25.96 24.83
C PHE A 11 26.20 26.24 26.32
N GLY A 12 27.29 26.30 27.10
CA GLY A 12 27.28 26.69 28.51
C GLY A 12 26.84 28.14 28.74
N THR A 13 27.10 29.02 27.78
CA THR A 13 26.68 30.44 27.82
C THR A 13 25.18 30.62 27.60
N TRP A 14 24.50 29.63 27.01
CA TRP A 14 23.08 29.72 26.71
C TRP A 14 22.23 29.70 27.98
N LYS A 15 21.13 30.46 27.95
CA LYS A 15 20.10 30.40 29.00
C LYS A 15 19.40 29.05 28.94
N VAL A 16 18.96 28.56 30.11
CA VAL A 16 18.19 27.30 30.21
C VAL A 16 17.00 27.29 29.26
N VAL A 17 16.30 28.41 29.09
CA VAL A 17 15.16 28.53 28.15
C VAL A 17 15.60 28.22 26.70
N ALA A 18 16.72 28.78 26.24
CA ALA A 18 17.23 28.55 24.90
C ALA A 18 17.69 27.10 24.68
N LEU A 19 18.32 26.48 25.68
CA LEU A 19 18.70 25.05 25.64
C LEU A 19 17.44 24.15 25.54
N LYS A 20 16.40 24.47 26.30
CA LYS A 20 15.12 23.74 26.26
C LYS A 20 14.43 23.90 24.91
N GLU A 21 14.41 25.10 24.33
CA GLU A 21 13.87 25.33 22.99
C GLU A 21 14.65 24.57 21.91
N PHE A 22 15.98 24.55 22.00
CA PHE A 22 16.85 23.84 21.06
C PHE A 22 16.59 22.32 21.05
N LEU A 23 16.42 21.72 22.23
CA LEU A 23 16.10 20.31 22.41
C LEU A 23 14.65 20.00 22.04
N SER A 24 13.71 20.89 22.39
CA SER A 24 12.28 20.77 22.06
C SER A 24 12.05 20.71 20.55
N LYS A 25 12.72 21.61 19.80
CA LYS A 25 12.69 21.61 18.32
C LYS A 25 13.17 20.29 17.72
N ARG A 26 13.92 19.47 18.45
CA ARG A 26 14.46 18.17 18.00
C ARG A 26 13.73 16.98 18.62
N ALA A 27 12.61 17.22 19.31
CA ALA A 27 11.84 16.20 20.04
C ALA A 27 12.69 15.38 21.04
N LEU A 28 13.75 16.00 21.60
CA LEU A 28 14.60 15.38 22.61
C LEU A 28 14.09 15.69 24.03
N LYS A 29 14.43 14.84 24.99
CA LYS A 29 14.02 14.99 26.40
C LYS A 29 14.61 16.27 27.01
N ILE A 30 13.78 17.02 27.73
CA ILE A 30 14.07 18.38 28.26
C ILE A 30 14.28 18.35 29.81
N GLU A 31 14.43 17.17 30.38
CA GLU A 31 14.54 16.99 31.84
C GLU A 31 16.01 17.07 32.29
N GLY A 32 16.24 17.68 33.46
CA GLY A 32 17.56 17.72 34.11
C GLY A 32 18.01 19.12 34.55
N ASN A 33 19.23 19.16 35.09
CA ASN A 33 19.90 20.40 35.48
C ASN A 33 20.53 21.11 34.26
N LYS A 34 21.05 22.34 34.44
CA LYS A 34 21.64 23.11 33.33
C LYS A 34 22.78 22.35 32.64
N ALA A 35 23.64 21.67 33.38
CA ALA A 35 24.76 20.91 32.81
C ALA A 35 24.29 19.75 31.91
N THR A 36 23.24 19.03 32.32
CA THR A 36 22.61 17.97 31.52
C THR A 36 22.03 18.53 30.21
N LEU A 37 21.35 19.69 30.28
CA LEU A 37 20.77 20.33 29.09
C LEU A 37 21.85 20.81 28.11
N VAL A 38 22.97 21.33 28.62
CA VAL A 38 24.13 21.72 27.81
C VAL A 38 24.72 20.50 27.09
N ALA A 39 24.97 19.41 27.82
CA ALA A 39 25.52 18.18 27.26
C ALA A 39 24.59 17.57 26.18
N HIS A 40 23.28 17.54 26.44
CA HIS A 40 22.30 17.06 25.46
C HIS A 40 22.24 17.94 24.22
N ALA A 41 22.31 19.27 24.37
CA ALA A 41 22.28 20.20 23.25
C ALA A 41 23.54 20.07 22.37
N PHE A 42 24.72 19.96 23.01
CA PHE A 42 25.98 19.73 22.32
C PHE A 42 25.98 18.38 21.57
N ALA A 43 25.62 17.29 22.23
CA ALA A 43 25.53 15.97 21.59
C ALA A 43 24.53 15.98 20.42
N ALA A 44 23.39 16.66 20.56
CA ALA A 44 22.41 16.80 19.49
C ALA A 44 22.93 17.63 18.30
N TRP A 45 23.81 18.62 18.55
CA TRP A 45 24.48 19.38 17.50
C TRP A 45 25.58 18.56 16.81
N GLU A 46 26.44 17.88 17.58
CA GLU A 46 27.52 17.02 17.10
C GLU A 46 26.98 15.88 16.23
N MET A 47 25.87 15.26 16.67
CA MET A 47 25.17 14.22 15.90
C MET A 47 24.30 14.77 14.77
N GLN A 48 24.26 16.10 14.57
CA GLN A 48 23.43 16.79 13.58
C GLN A 48 21.96 16.34 13.60
N VAL A 49 21.40 16.19 14.80
CA VAL A 49 20.01 15.74 14.97
C VAL A 49 19.08 16.75 14.29
N PRO A 50 18.28 16.32 13.30
CA PRO A 50 17.42 17.22 12.56
C PRO A 50 16.34 17.78 13.47
N ILE A 51 15.88 19.00 13.15
CA ILE A 51 14.70 19.59 13.77
C ILE A 51 13.53 18.65 13.48
N SER A 52 12.84 18.20 14.52
CA SER A 52 11.62 17.43 14.38
C SER A 52 10.60 18.33 13.69
N ASN A 53 10.25 17.97 12.46
CA ASN A 53 9.18 18.59 11.71
C ASN A 53 7.93 18.76 12.58
N THR A 54 7.32 19.94 12.49
CA THR A 54 6.02 20.21 13.12
C THR A 54 4.96 19.22 12.58
N SER A 55 3.86 19.03 13.29
CA SER A 55 2.77 18.15 12.81
C SER A 55 2.32 18.49 11.38
N VAL A 56 2.23 19.79 11.08
CA VAL A 56 1.88 20.32 9.75
C VAL A 56 2.90 19.91 8.68
N GLN A 57 4.20 19.98 8.98
CA GLN A 57 5.25 19.58 8.04
C GLN A 57 5.25 18.07 7.81
N ARG A 58 5.04 17.26 8.85
CA ARG A 58 4.92 15.79 8.69
C ARG A 58 3.69 15.40 7.87
N GLU A 59 2.57 16.06 8.08
CA GLU A 59 1.36 15.86 7.26
C GLU A 59 1.62 16.23 5.80
N ALA A 60 2.33 17.34 5.55
CA ALA A 60 2.74 17.72 4.20
C ALA A 60 3.68 16.69 3.56
N GLU A 61 4.65 16.14 4.31
CA GLU A 61 5.55 15.08 3.83
C GLU A 61 4.81 13.78 3.53
N ILE A 62 3.89 13.37 4.41
CA ILE A 62 3.03 12.19 4.22
C ILE A 62 2.17 12.37 2.97
N ASN A 63 1.56 13.55 2.82
CA ASN A 63 0.73 13.86 1.66
C ASN A 63 1.57 13.87 0.37
N ALA A 64 2.77 14.47 0.39
CA ALA A 64 3.67 14.47 -0.74
C ALA A 64 4.08 13.04 -1.13
N ALA A 65 4.47 12.21 -0.15
CA ALA A 65 4.78 10.81 -0.37
C ALA A 65 3.58 10.05 -0.96
N TYR A 66 2.36 10.26 -0.45
CA TYR A 66 1.16 9.67 -1.01
C TYR A 66 0.91 10.09 -2.47
N GLN A 67 1.11 11.36 -2.82
CA GLN A 67 0.93 11.84 -4.19
C GLN A 67 1.92 11.18 -5.17
N THR A 68 3.14 10.83 -4.72
CA THR A 68 4.07 10.09 -5.58
C THR A 68 3.56 8.69 -5.95
N LEU A 69 2.75 8.06 -5.10
CA LEU A 69 2.15 6.74 -5.37
C LEU A 69 1.08 6.80 -6.47
N LEU A 70 0.51 7.98 -6.71
CA LEU A 70 -0.50 8.23 -7.74
C LEU A 70 0.13 8.61 -9.08
N THR A 71 1.46 8.60 -9.22
CA THR A 71 2.13 8.94 -10.49
C THR A 71 2.60 7.68 -11.20
N VAL A 72 2.29 7.58 -12.49
CA VAL A 72 2.74 6.47 -13.35
C VAL A 72 3.46 6.98 -14.59
N ASP A 73 4.45 6.22 -15.05
CA ASP A 73 5.25 6.57 -16.22
C ASP A 73 4.69 5.84 -17.45
N LEU A 74 4.27 6.62 -18.44
CA LEU A 74 3.72 6.17 -19.72
C LEU A 74 4.72 6.51 -20.83
N GLY A 75 5.79 5.72 -20.91
CA GLY A 75 6.87 5.93 -21.86
C GLY A 75 7.66 7.21 -21.54
N SER A 76 7.48 8.27 -22.34
CA SER A 76 8.17 9.55 -22.19
C SER A 76 7.47 10.56 -21.28
N SER A 77 6.25 10.25 -20.81
CA SER A 77 5.44 11.18 -20.02
C SER A 77 4.99 10.54 -18.71
N SER A 78 5.10 11.27 -17.60
CA SER A 78 4.51 10.87 -16.32
C SER A 78 3.10 11.45 -16.21
N VAL A 79 2.14 10.62 -15.79
CA VAL A 79 0.73 10.98 -15.62
C VAL A 79 0.33 10.78 -14.16
N VAL A 80 -0.40 11.75 -13.62
CA VAL A 80 -1.00 11.67 -12.28
C VAL A 80 -2.36 10.99 -12.41
N LEU A 81 -2.54 9.91 -11.67
CA LEU A 81 -3.77 9.13 -11.59
C LEU A 81 -4.76 9.76 -10.61
N PRO A 82 -6.08 9.56 -10.82
CA PRO A 82 -7.09 10.05 -9.87
C PRO A 82 -6.97 9.33 -8.53
N ASP A 83 -7.17 10.06 -7.43
CA ASP A 83 -7.07 9.51 -6.06
C ASP A 83 -8.17 8.45 -5.82
N PRO A 84 -7.82 7.16 -5.59
CA PRO A 84 -8.79 6.09 -5.37
C PRO A 84 -9.67 6.28 -4.13
N LEU A 85 -9.23 7.08 -3.17
CA LEU A 85 -9.96 7.30 -1.92
C LEU A 85 -10.85 8.54 -1.95
N LYS A 86 -10.60 9.49 -2.87
CA LYS A 86 -11.29 10.79 -2.90
C LYS A 86 -12.01 11.09 -4.21
N GLU A 87 -11.41 10.77 -5.34
CA GLU A 87 -11.87 11.23 -6.66
C GLU A 87 -12.58 10.12 -7.44
N VAL A 88 -12.23 8.86 -7.20
CA VAL A 88 -12.86 7.71 -7.85
C VAL A 88 -14.13 7.29 -7.12
N SER A 89 -15.27 7.44 -7.79
CA SER A 89 -16.59 7.04 -7.27
C SER A 89 -17.25 5.90 -8.06
N ALA A 90 -16.96 5.77 -9.35
CA ALA A 90 -17.56 4.77 -10.25
C ALA A 90 -16.88 3.39 -10.15
N TRP A 91 -16.84 2.82 -8.96
CA TRP A 91 -16.28 1.50 -8.69
C TRP A 91 -17.14 0.37 -9.25
N ILE A 92 -16.51 -0.61 -9.89
CA ILE A 92 -17.13 -1.86 -10.34
C ILE A 92 -17.04 -2.87 -9.19
N THR A 93 -18.15 -3.55 -8.89
CA THR A 93 -18.22 -4.57 -7.83
C THR A 93 -17.39 -5.80 -8.17
N GLU A 94 -17.07 -6.61 -7.17
CA GLU A 94 -16.26 -7.83 -7.36
C GLU A 94 -16.88 -8.78 -8.39
N ASN A 95 -18.19 -9.03 -8.30
CA ASN A 95 -18.88 -9.96 -9.19
C ASN A 95 -18.82 -9.53 -10.67
N GLU A 96 -18.89 -8.24 -10.95
CA GLU A 96 -18.84 -7.71 -12.31
C GLU A 96 -17.41 -7.52 -12.81
N GLY A 97 -16.51 -7.09 -11.93
CA GLY A 97 -15.15 -6.70 -12.26
C GLY A 97 -14.14 -7.84 -12.26
N ILE A 98 -14.41 -8.98 -11.61
CA ILE A 98 -13.45 -10.08 -11.46
C ILE A 98 -12.90 -10.60 -12.80
N LYS A 99 -13.74 -10.60 -13.84
CA LYS A 99 -13.36 -10.99 -15.20
C LYS A 99 -12.33 -10.05 -15.83
N ASP A 100 -12.26 -8.80 -15.38
CA ASP A 100 -11.40 -7.74 -15.88
C ASP A 100 -10.21 -7.44 -14.94
N TRP A 101 -10.05 -8.22 -13.86
CA TRP A 101 -8.94 -8.08 -12.95
C TRP A 101 -7.60 -8.39 -13.63
N PRO A 102 -6.53 -7.65 -13.26
CA PRO A 102 -5.21 -7.89 -13.83
C PRO A 102 -4.69 -9.30 -13.48
N PRO A 103 -3.94 -9.95 -14.39
CA PRO A 103 -3.37 -11.27 -14.15
C PRO A 103 -2.13 -11.16 -13.26
N ILE A 104 -2.34 -10.86 -11.97
CA ILE A 104 -1.26 -10.77 -10.98
C ILE A 104 -0.95 -12.19 -10.50
N TYR A 105 0.29 -12.63 -10.64
CA TYR A 105 0.77 -13.91 -10.12
C TYR A 105 1.66 -13.73 -8.91
N PHE A 106 1.94 -14.84 -8.22
CA PHE A 106 2.78 -14.86 -7.03
C PHE A 106 4.16 -14.21 -7.28
N ASN A 107 4.75 -14.44 -8.46
CA ASN A 107 6.03 -13.85 -8.84
C ASN A 107 5.97 -12.31 -8.86
N ASP A 108 4.90 -11.73 -9.41
CA ASP A 108 4.73 -10.28 -9.50
C ASP A 108 4.61 -9.64 -8.11
N ILE A 109 3.89 -10.32 -7.20
CA ILE A 109 3.79 -9.94 -5.80
C ILE A 109 5.16 -9.95 -5.11
N CYS A 110 5.95 -11.00 -5.33
CA CYS A 110 7.31 -11.12 -4.78
C CYS A 110 8.22 -10.00 -5.30
N VAL A 111 8.24 -9.76 -6.61
CA VAL A 111 9.05 -8.70 -7.24
C VAL A 111 8.67 -7.34 -6.67
N PHE A 112 7.37 -7.03 -6.60
CA PHE A 112 6.88 -5.77 -6.05
C PHE A 112 7.34 -5.58 -4.60
N ILE A 113 7.11 -6.55 -3.72
CA ILE A 113 7.47 -6.44 -2.30
C ILE A 113 8.99 -6.30 -2.11
N LEU A 114 9.79 -7.04 -2.87
CA LEU A 114 11.25 -6.98 -2.80
C LEU A 114 11.78 -5.64 -3.30
N SER A 115 11.20 -5.07 -4.36
CA SER A 115 11.59 -3.76 -4.89
C SER A 115 11.45 -2.62 -3.88
N LYS A 116 10.52 -2.74 -2.93
CA LYS A 116 10.26 -1.72 -1.88
C LYS A 116 11.18 -1.85 -0.66
N HIS A 117 11.95 -2.93 -0.54
CA HIS A 117 12.86 -3.17 0.59
C HIS A 117 14.25 -3.69 0.15
N PRO A 118 15.00 -2.94 -0.69
CA PRO A 118 16.34 -3.32 -1.11
C PRO A 118 17.29 -3.25 0.10
N GLY A 119 17.69 -4.41 0.66
CA GLY A 119 18.71 -4.47 1.73
C GLY A 119 18.34 -5.23 3.01
N LYS A 120 17.13 -5.76 3.19
CA LYS A 120 16.79 -6.69 4.31
C LYS A 120 16.78 -8.16 3.86
N ASP A 121 17.77 -8.48 3.05
CA ASP A 121 17.59 -9.35 1.89
C ASP A 121 17.43 -10.84 2.21
N VAL A 122 18.11 -11.37 3.22
CA VAL A 122 18.00 -12.80 3.55
C VAL A 122 16.77 -13.05 4.42
N GLY A 123 16.56 -12.24 5.45
CA GLY A 123 15.42 -12.39 6.37
C GLY A 123 14.06 -12.10 5.71
N MET A 124 13.98 -11.13 4.80
CA MET A 124 12.73 -10.80 4.11
C MET A 124 12.42 -11.78 2.97
N ARG A 125 13.41 -12.19 2.17
CA ARG A 125 13.22 -13.29 1.20
C ARG A 125 12.82 -14.58 1.89
N GLN A 126 13.51 -14.96 2.97
CA GLN A 126 13.16 -16.15 3.74
C GLN A 126 11.78 -16.03 4.40
N ARG A 127 11.35 -14.86 4.88
CA ARG A 127 9.98 -14.65 5.41
C ARG A 127 8.93 -14.66 4.30
N MET A 128 9.22 -14.11 3.12
CA MET A 128 8.31 -14.17 1.97
C MET A 128 8.15 -15.61 1.47
N LEU A 129 9.22 -16.40 1.45
CA LEU A 129 9.27 -17.78 0.96
C LEU A 129 8.90 -18.83 2.02
N ASN A 130 9.18 -18.59 3.30
CA ASN A 130 8.73 -19.43 4.42
C ASN A 130 7.58 -18.72 5.13
N GLU A 131 6.35 -19.13 4.84
CA GLU A 131 5.15 -19.07 5.71
C GLU A 131 4.71 -17.68 6.28
N TYR A 132 5.47 -16.59 6.13
CA TYR A 132 5.29 -15.39 6.95
C TYR A 132 4.16 -14.49 6.44
N LYS A 133 3.82 -14.58 5.15
CA LYS A 133 2.64 -13.96 4.54
C LYS A 133 1.53 -14.96 4.20
N GLU A 134 1.86 -16.21 3.89
CA GLU A 134 0.88 -17.29 3.73
C GLU A 134 0.17 -17.67 5.04
N GLY A 135 0.72 -17.41 6.21
CA GLY A 135 0.01 -17.67 7.47
C GLY A 135 -0.87 -16.50 7.92
N LYS A 136 -0.40 -15.25 7.79
CA LYS A 136 -1.13 -14.07 8.30
C LYS A 136 -1.98 -13.38 7.25
N ALA A 137 -1.46 -13.12 6.04
CA ALA A 137 -2.24 -12.47 4.98
C ALA A 137 -3.31 -13.42 4.41
N PHE A 138 -2.98 -14.71 4.25
CA PHE A 138 -3.99 -15.73 3.97
C PHE A 138 -5.04 -15.78 5.08
N ARG A 139 -4.70 -15.64 6.36
CA ARG A 139 -5.71 -15.54 7.43
C ARG A 139 -6.64 -14.33 7.30
N TYR A 140 -6.23 -13.21 6.69
CA TYR A 140 -7.19 -12.13 6.39
C TYR A 140 -8.15 -12.51 5.28
N PHE A 141 -7.68 -13.30 4.31
CA PHE A 141 -8.48 -13.86 3.23
C PHE A 141 -9.43 -14.96 3.76
N ASP A 142 -8.89 -15.95 4.46
CA ASP A 142 -9.57 -17.12 5.02
C ASP A 142 -10.58 -16.76 6.13
N ASN A 143 -10.28 -15.76 6.97
CA ASN A 143 -11.22 -15.28 7.99
C ASN A 143 -12.20 -14.18 7.49
N ASN A 144 -12.26 -13.92 6.18
CA ASN A 144 -13.15 -12.92 5.58
C ASN A 144 -12.97 -11.49 6.17
N TRP A 145 -11.74 -11.16 6.58
CA TRP A 145 -11.36 -9.84 7.10
C TRP A 145 -11.13 -8.84 5.97
N LEU A 146 -10.77 -9.32 4.78
CA LEU A 146 -10.83 -8.53 3.56
C LEU A 146 -12.26 -8.58 3.00
N LYS A 147 -12.89 -7.42 2.90
CA LYS A 147 -14.22 -7.27 2.29
C LYS A 147 -14.15 -7.41 0.77
N GLU A 148 -15.27 -7.17 0.11
CA GLU A 148 -15.35 -7.23 -1.35
C GLU A 148 -14.28 -6.36 -2.01
N VAL A 149 -13.80 -6.82 -3.16
CA VAL A 149 -12.78 -6.12 -3.94
C VAL A 149 -13.44 -5.36 -5.08
N PHE A 150 -13.32 -4.04 -5.03
CA PHE A 150 -13.77 -3.14 -6.06
C PHE A 150 -12.69 -2.93 -7.13
N PHE A 151 -13.13 -2.78 -8.37
CA PHE A 151 -12.26 -2.58 -9.53
C PHE A 151 -12.58 -1.28 -10.24
N TYR A 152 -11.55 -0.57 -10.69
CA TYR A 152 -11.68 0.64 -11.48
C TYR A 152 -10.65 0.68 -12.62
N PRO A 153 -11.07 0.60 -13.89
CA PRO A 153 -10.17 0.75 -15.02
C PRO A 153 -9.86 2.22 -15.27
N ILE A 154 -8.57 2.57 -15.33
CA ILE A 154 -8.15 3.94 -15.65
C ILE A 154 -8.07 4.07 -17.17
N LYS A 155 -8.85 5.01 -17.72
CA LYS A 155 -8.87 5.26 -19.17
C LYS A 155 -7.50 5.72 -19.65
N ASP A 156 -7.13 5.30 -20.86
CA ASP A 156 -5.97 5.80 -21.62
C ASP A 156 -4.58 5.60 -20.99
N THR A 157 -4.47 4.82 -19.90
CA THR A 157 -3.19 4.52 -19.24
C THR A 157 -2.82 3.04 -19.26
N GLY A 158 -3.79 2.14 -19.46
CA GLY A 158 -3.57 0.69 -19.34
C GLY A 158 -3.43 0.19 -17.88
N TYR A 159 -3.58 1.07 -16.90
CA TYR A 159 -3.58 0.73 -15.47
C TYR A 159 -5.00 0.60 -14.92
N CYS A 160 -5.13 -0.06 -13.78
CA CYS A 160 -6.36 -0.16 -13.01
C CYS A 160 -6.09 -0.03 -11.52
N PHE A 161 -7.11 0.39 -10.79
CA PHE A 161 -7.14 0.29 -9.34
C PHE A 161 -7.98 -0.89 -8.88
N LEU A 162 -7.50 -1.54 -7.84
CA LEU A 162 -8.23 -2.49 -7.02
C LEU A 162 -8.32 -1.90 -5.62
N LYS A 163 -9.50 -1.91 -5.00
CA LYS A 163 -9.74 -1.35 -3.67
C LYS A 163 -10.52 -2.35 -2.82
N ALA A 164 -10.21 -2.41 -1.54
CA ALA A 164 -11.00 -3.17 -0.58
C ALA A 164 -10.94 -2.51 0.81
N ASP A 165 -11.89 -2.87 1.65
CA ASP A 165 -11.85 -2.55 3.08
C ASP A 165 -11.34 -3.78 3.85
N CYS A 166 -10.42 -3.54 4.79
CA CYS A 166 -9.77 -4.61 5.55
C CYS A 166 -9.90 -4.36 7.06
N THR A 167 -10.46 -5.33 7.77
CA THR A 167 -10.66 -5.23 9.23
C THR A 167 -9.32 -5.16 9.97
N PRO A 168 -9.13 -4.24 10.93
CA PRO A 168 -7.87 -4.13 11.68
C PRO A 168 -7.67 -5.34 12.60
N SER A 169 -6.46 -5.91 12.62
CA SER A 169 -6.16 -7.08 13.49
C SER A 169 -6.07 -6.79 14.97
N MET A 170 -5.72 -5.56 15.37
CA MET A 170 -5.47 -5.23 16.78
C MET A 170 -6.74 -4.83 17.54
N ARG A 171 -7.72 -4.21 16.87
CA ARG A 171 -8.98 -3.77 17.47
C ARG A 171 -10.11 -3.86 16.45
N LEU A 172 -10.94 -4.90 16.57
CA LEU A 172 -12.05 -5.18 15.67
C LEU A 172 -13.15 -4.09 15.69
N SER A 173 -13.18 -3.24 16.72
CA SER A 173 -14.13 -2.12 16.85
C SER A 173 -13.71 -0.86 16.08
N HIS A 174 -12.47 -0.78 15.60
CA HIS A 174 -12.02 0.35 14.80
C HIS A 174 -12.54 0.25 13.36
N LEU A 175 -12.69 1.41 12.71
CA LEU A 175 -13.05 1.49 11.31
C LEU A 175 -12.09 0.65 10.44
N PRO A 176 -12.61 -0.11 9.46
CA PRO A 176 -11.78 -0.83 8.50
C PRO A 176 -10.75 0.06 7.82
N HIS A 177 -9.56 -0.49 7.58
CA HIS A 177 -8.55 0.17 6.79
C HIS A 177 -8.91 0.05 5.31
N GLN A 178 -8.92 1.18 4.61
CA GLN A 178 -9.09 1.21 3.17
C GLN A 178 -7.75 0.90 2.52
N VAL A 179 -7.73 -0.07 1.62
CA VAL A 179 -6.53 -0.49 0.89
C VAL A 179 -6.79 -0.40 -0.60
N TRP A 180 -5.79 0.09 -1.35
CA TRP A 180 -5.83 0.07 -2.80
C TRP A 180 -4.50 -0.36 -3.41
N VAL A 181 -4.57 -0.91 -4.62
CA VAL A 181 -3.43 -1.33 -5.44
C VAL A 181 -3.62 -0.77 -6.85
N CYS A 182 -2.56 -0.21 -7.42
CA CYS A 182 -2.47 0.15 -8.82
C CYS A 182 -1.63 -0.90 -9.58
N ALA A 183 -2.22 -1.51 -10.60
CA ALA A 183 -1.57 -2.53 -11.41
C ALA A 183 -1.84 -2.35 -12.89
N HIS A 184 -0.94 -2.86 -13.73
CA HIS A 184 -1.10 -2.87 -15.18
C HIS A 184 -2.13 -3.94 -15.59
N LYS A 185 -3.17 -3.53 -16.32
CA LYS A 185 -4.33 -4.39 -16.65
C LYS A 185 -3.94 -5.68 -17.37
N THR A 186 -3.08 -5.59 -18.37
CA THR A 186 -2.69 -6.75 -19.21
C THR A 186 -1.46 -7.50 -18.71
N LYS A 187 -0.46 -6.80 -18.15
CA LYS A 187 0.80 -7.41 -17.72
C LYS A 187 0.75 -8.03 -16.32
N GLY A 188 -0.10 -7.51 -15.42
CA GLY A 188 -0.10 -7.91 -14.01
C GLY A 188 0.95 -7.19 -13.15
N ASP A 189 1.77 -6.31 -13.74
CA ASP A 189 2.79 -5.56 -13.02
C ASP A 189 2.17 -4.61 -11.99
N ILE A 190 2.57 -4.74 -10.72
CA ILE A 190 2.11 -3.87 -9.63
C ILE A 190 3.01 -2.63 -9.59
N LYS A 191 2.42 -1.43 -9.76
CA LYS A 191 3.17 -0.16 -9.77
C LYS A 191 3.24 0.47 -8.38
N SER A 192 2.11 0.56 -7.69
CA SER A 192 2.02 1.17 -6.37
C SER A 192 0.87 0.58 -5.56
N ALA A 193 0.96 0.71 -4.23
CA ALA A 193 -0.12 0.32 -3.35
C ALA A 193 -0.15 1.19 -2.10
N TYR A 194 -1.31 1.31 -1.47
CA TYR A 194 -1.47 2.08 -0.24
C TYR A 194 -2.53 1.49 0.66
N CYS A 195 -2.41 1.75 1.96
CA CYS A 195 -3.40 1.41 2.95
C CYS A 195 -3.51 2.53 3.98
N THR A 196 -4.69 2.76 4.56
CA THR A 196 -4.85 3.76 5.64
C THR A 196 -4.28 3.31 6.99
N CYS A 197 -3.59 2.16 7.07
CA CYS A 197 -2.93 1.73 8.29
C CYS A 197 -1.61 2.49 8.52
N THR A 198 -1.07 2.42 9.74
CA THR A 198 0.17 3.12 10.12
C THR A 198 1.38 2.78 9.24
N ALA A 199 1.41 1.58 8.63
CA ALA A 199 2.46 1.13 7.73
C ALA A 199 2.11 1.30 6.24
N GLY A 200 1.04 2.05 5.93
CA GLY A 200 0.44 2.17 4.60
C GLY A 200 1.34 2.75 3.52
N LEU A 201 2.09 3.80 3.86
CA LEU A 201 3.05 4.46 2.96
C LEU A 201 4.20 3.54 2.54
N GLY A 202 4.44 2.44 3.27
CA GLY A 202 5.45 1.45 2.89
C GLY A 202 4.95 0.41 1.88
N GLU A 203 3.71 0.54 1.38
CA GLU A 203 3.09 -0.22 0.28
C GLU A 203 3.02 -1.76 0.46
N THR A 204 3.57 -2.30 1.54
CA THR A 204 3.86 -3.74 1.70
C THR A 204 3.24 -4.33 2.97
N CYS A 205 2.35 -3.58 3.61
CA CYS A 205 1.64 -3.99 4.81
C CYS A 205 0.78 -5.24 4.56
N ASN A 206 0.32 -5.88 5.64
CA ASN A 206 -0.45 -7.12 5.52
C ASN A 206 -1.80 -6.93 4.81
N HIS A 207 -2.42 -5.75 4.88
CA HIS A 207 -3.67 -5.47 4.17
C HIS A 207 -3.47 -5.40 2.65
N VAL A 208 -2.38 -4.76 2.19
CA VAL A 208 -2.00 -4.76 0.76
C VAL A 208 -1.70 -6.19 0.30
N ALA A 209 -0.93 -6.94 1.09
CA ALA A 209 -0.64 -8.34 0.76
C ALA A 209 -1.91 -9.18 0.63
N ALA A 210 -2.88 -9.02 1.55
CA ALA A 210 -4.15 -9.74 1.48
C ALA A 210 -4.94 -9.42 0.21
N LEU A 211 -5.00 -8.15 -0.20
CA LEU A 211 -5.63 -7.74 -1.46
C LEU A 211 -4.92 -8.37 -2.68
N LEU A 212 -3.60 -8.33 -2.71
CA LEU A 212 -2.80 -8.93 -3.78
C LEU A 212 -3.02 -10.45 -3.88
N TYR A 213 -3.05 -11.17 -2.75
CA TYR A 213 -3.32 -12.61 -2.77
C TYR A 213 -4.73 -12.97 -3.21
N ARG A 214 -5.74 -12.12 -2.96
CA ARG A 214 -7.10 -12.35 -3.47
C ARG A 214 -7.14 -12.24 -4.99
N VAL A 215 -6.42 -11.28 -5.56
CA VAL A 215 -6.31 -11.11 -7.01
C VAL A 215 -5.49 -12.24 -7.63
N GLU A 216 -4.40 -12.67 -6.98
CA GLU A 216 -3.62 -13.84 -7.41
C GLU A 216 -4.43 -15.13 -7.36
N ALA A 217 -5.23 -15.34 -6.31
CA ALA A 217 -6.11 -16.49 -6.22
C ALA A 217 -7.15 -16.50 -7.35
N ALA A 218 -7.74 -15.34 -7.66
CA ALA A 218 -8.66 -15.20 -8.79
C ALA A 218 -7.97 -15.51 -10.13
N ALA A 219 -6.73 -15.03 -10.33
CA ALA A 219 -5.95 -15.30 -11.53
C ALA A 219 -5.57 -16.79 -11.65
N ARG A 220 -5.16 -17.41 -10.54
CA ARG A 220 -4.81 -18.84 -10.47
C ARG A 220 -6.01 -19.75 -10.70
N LEU A 221 -7.19 -19.38 -10.20
CA LEU A 221 -8.44 -20.09 -10.46
C LEU A 221 -9.00 -19.85 -11.87
N GLY A 222 -8.36 -18.97 -12.65
CA GLY A 222 -8.76 -18.67 -14.02
C GLY A 222 -10.09 -17.93 -14.12
N VAL A 223 -10.57 -17.27 -13.06
CA VAL A 223 -11.82 -16.48 -13.11
C VAL A 223 -11.59 -15.06 -13.63
N THR A 224 -10.34 -14.64 -13.77
CA THR A 224 -9.92 -13.39 -14.42
C THR A 224 -9.66 -13.60 -15.91
N ASN A 225 -9.68 -12.52 -16.69
CA ASN A 225 -9.47 -12.51 -18.15
C ASN A 225 -10.32 -13.54 -18.90
N GLN A 226 -11.56 -13.76 -18.44
CA GLN A 226 -12.49 -14.65 -19.11
C GLN A 226 -12.77 -14.10 -20.52
N PRO A 227 -12.53 -14.90 -21.58
CA PRO A 227 -12.78 -14.45 -22.94
C PRO A 227 -14.24 -14.05 -23.09
N ALA A 228 -14.50 -12.96 -23.83
CA ALA A 228 -15.85 -12.56 -24.17
C ALA A 228 -16.60 -13.77 -24.78
N CYS A 229 -17.92 -13.87 -24.56
CA CYS A 229 -18.69 -15.03 -25.03
C CYS A 229 -18.59 -15.24 -26.56
N THR A 230 -18.23 -14.20 -27.31
CA THR A 230 -17.97 -14.20 -28.76
C THR A 230 -16.58 -14.72 -29.15
N SER A 231 -15.62 -14.75 -28.23
CA SER A 231 -14.28 -15.31 -28.42
C SER A 231 -14.22 -16.79 -28.07
N LEU A 232 -15.24 -17.32 -27.40
CA LEU A 232 -15.39 -18.75 -27.19
C LEU A 232 -15.90 -19.40 -28.49
N PRO A 233 -15.38 -20.57 -28.90
CA PRO A 233 -15.91 -21.29 -30.05
C PRO A 233 -17.40 -21.57 -29.82
N CYS A 234 -18.23 -21.33 -30.85
CA CYS A 234 -19.67 -21.55 -30.80
C CYS A 234 -19.97 -22.97 -30.27
N LYS A 235 -20.45 -23.05 -29.03
CA LYS A 235 -20.95 -24.30 -28.47
C LYS A 235 -22.36 -24.52 -29.02
N TRP A 236 -22.51 -25.47 -29.94
CA TRP A 236 -23.81 -25.96 -30.34
C TRP A 236 -24.41 -26.71 -29.15
N THR A 237 -25.37 -26.10 -28.46
CA THR A 237 -26.13 -26.79 -27.41
C THR A 237 -26.98 -27.85 -28.10
N PRO A 238 -26.72 -29.15 -27.90
CA PRO A 238 -27.54 -30.18 -28.53
C PRO A 238 -28.98 -30.01 -28.03
N PRO A 239 -29.99 -30.12 -28.92
CA PRO A 239 -31.38 -30.00 -28.52
C PRO A 239 -31.70 -31.05 -27.45
N SER A 240 -32.34 -30.58 -26.37
CA SER A 240 -32.88 -31.46 -25.33
C SER A 240 -33.67 -32.59 -25.97
N LYS A 241 -33.44 -33.84 -25.53
CA LYS A 241 -34.28 -34.97 -25.93
C LYS A 241 -35.71 -34.62 -25.56
N LYS A 242 -36.54 -34.31 -26.56
CA LYS A 242 -37.97 -34.13 -26.38
C LYS A 242 -38.48 -35.40 -25.72
N THR A 243 -38.91 -35.32 -24.46
CA THR A 243 -39.85 -36.29 -23.91
C THR A 243 -41.04 -36.26 -24.85
N ASN A 244 -41.33 -37.38 -25.52
CA ASN A 244 -42.47 -37.47 -26.42
C ASN A 244 -43.73 -37.06 -25.65
N VAL A 245 -44.20 -35.84 -25.90
CA VAL A 245 -45.53 -35.40 -25.46
C VAL A 245 -46.49 -36.08 -26.43
N ASN A 246 -46.96 -37.27 -26.04
CA ASN A 246 -48.07 -37.89 -26.73
C ASN A 246 -49.30 -36.99 -26.53
N PRO A 247 -50.02 -36.63 -27.62
CA PRO A 247 -51.27 -35.93 -27.48
C PRO A 247 -52.23 -36.83 -26.68
N LYS A 248 -52.76 -36.31 -25.58
CA LYS A 248 -53.87 -36.97 -24.87
C LYS A 248 -55.08 -36.97 -25.82
N MET A 249 -55.62 -38.15 -26.08
CA MET A 249 -56.99 -38.32 -26.60
C MET A 249 -58.00 -37.77 -25.60
#